data_AF-A0A661PZP3-F1
#
_entry.id   AF-A0A661PZP3-F1
#
_cell.length_a   1.000
_cell.length_b   1.000
_cell.length_c   1.000
_cell.angle_alpha   90.00
_cell.angle_beta   90.00
_cell.angle_gamma   90.00
#
_symmetry.space_group_name_H-M   'P 1'
#
loop_
_entity.id
_entity.type
_entity.pdbx_description
1 polymer ?
#
loop_
_entity_poly.entity_id
_entity_poly.type
_entity_poly.pdbx_seq_one_letter_code
_entity_poly.pdbx_strand_id
1 'polypeptide(L)' 'MKDGEKGVSELRSEYDFDYSKAVRGKYCKQLVEEGANIAVLDPDIAEVFHDSVSVNEALRLLLDITRSTQRLRNHSI' A
#
# COMPACT_ATOMS: atom_id res chain seq x y z
N MET A 1 -13.10 -38.48 -21.68
CA MET A 1 -11.79 -38.42 -21.02
C MET A 1 -10.73 -38.14 -22.06
N LYS A 2 -10.17 -36.93 -22.09
CA LYS A 2 -8.79 -36.64 -22.53
C LYS A 2 -8.42 -35.21 -22.10
N ASP A 3 -7.97 -35.16 -20.86
CA ASP A 3 -6.88 -34.38 -20.27
C ASP A 3 -6.63 -32.96 -20.81
N GLY A 4 -6.92 -31.99 -19.95
CA GLY A 4 -6.56 -30.60 -20.11
C GLY A 4 -5.08 -30.36 -19.79
N GLU A 5 -4.28 -30.10 -20.81
CA GLU A 5 -2.98 -29.43 -20.68
C GLU A 5 -3.02 -28.12 -21.48
N LYS A 6 -3.47 -27.05 -20.82
CA LYS A 6 -3.23 -25.68 -21.28
C LYS A 6 -2.78 -24.87 -20.08
N GLY A 7 -1.47 -24.64 -19.95
CA GLY A 7 -0.94 -23.81 -18.88
C GLY A 7 0.54 -23.47 -18.92
N VAL A 8 1.37 -24.21 -19.66
CA VAL A 8 2.84 -24.01 -19.63
C VAL A 8 3.37 -23.21 -20.83
N SER A 9 2.59 -23.07 -21.91
CA SER A 9 3.09 -22.52 -23.19
C SER A 9 3.15 -20.99 -23.29
N GLU A 10 2.67 -20.22 -22.31
CA GLU A 10 2.69 -18.74 -22.37
C GLU A 10 3.93 -18.11 -21.72
N LEU A 11 4.67 -18.85 -20.89
CA LEU A 11 5.86 -18.34 -20.21
C LEU A 11 7.09 -18.53 -21.11
N ARG A 12 7.96 -17.51 -21.16
CA ARG A 12 9.25 -17.63 -21.86
C ARG A 12 10.11 -18.67 -21.16
N SER A 13 10.96 -19.36 -21.91
CA SER A 13 11.84 -20.42 -21.40
C SER A 13 12.83 -19.97 -20.31
N GLU A 14 13.06 -18.66 -20.18
CA GLU A 14 13.87 -18.05 -19.12
C GLU A 14 13.15 -17.99 -17.75
N TYR A 15 11.82 -18.11 -17.73
CA TYR A 15 11.04 -18.11 -16.49
C TYR A 15 10.80 -19.53 -15.99
N ASP A 16 11.75 -20.04 -15.21
CA ASP A 16 11.58 -21.24 -14.40
C ASP A 16 11.43 -20.84 -12.92
N PHE A 17 10.20 -20.91 -12.40
CA PHE A 17 9.88 -20.49 -11.04
C PHE A 17 10.00 -21.67 -10.06
N ASP A 18 11.15 -21.75 -9.38
CA ASP A 18 11.35 -22.68 -8.26
C ASP A 18 10.72 -22.13 -6.97
N TYR A 19 9.43 -22.42 -6.77
CA TYR A 19 8.68 -22.01 -5.59
C TYR A 19 9.11 -22.75 -4.29
N SER A 20 9.97 -23.78 -4.36
CA SER A 20 10.49 -24.42 -3.14
C SER A 20 11.35 -23.47 -2.30
N LYS A 21 11.91 -22.43 -2.94
CA LYS A 21 12.68 -21.35 -2.30
C LYS A 21 11.84 -20.11 -1.98
N ALA A 22 10.54 -20.13 -2.23
CA ALA A 22 9.68 -18.98 -1.99
C ALA A 22 9.52 -18.75 -0.47
N VAL A 23 9.79 -17.52 -0.03
CA VAL A 23 9.66 -17.12 1.38
C VAL A 23 8.61 -16.02 1.49
N ARG A 24 7.57 -16.27 2.28
CA ARG A 24 6.55 -15.26 2.58
C ARG A 24 7.20 -14.10 3.34
N GLY A 25 7.01 -12.88 2.83
CA GLY A 25 7.54 -11.67 3.46
C GLY A 25 9.05 -11.49 3.36
N LYS A 26 9.71 -12.07 2.35
CA LYS A 26 11.17 -12.00 2.12
C LYS A 26 11.76 -10.58 2.29
N TYR A 27 11.02 -9.56 1.87
CA TYR A 27 11.46 -8.16 1.91
C TYR A 27 10.75 -7.31 2.97
N CYS A 28 9.86 -7.88 3.80
CA CYS A 28 9.08 -7.09 4.76
C CYS A 28 9.98 -6.38 5.79
N LYS A 29 10.99 -7.07 6.32
CA LYS A 29 11.91 -6.48 7.31
C LYS A 29 12.75 -5.37 6.71
N GLN A 30 13.32 -5.61 5.53
CA GLN A 30 14.12 -4.63 4.81
C GLN A 30 13.31 -3.36 4.50
N LEU A 31 12.04 -3.51 4.11
CA LEU A 31 11.15 -2.39 3.84
C LEU A 31 10.87 -1.53 5.08
N VAL A 32 10.81 -2.15 6.26
CA VAL A 32 10.62 -1.46 7.55
C VAL A 32 11.90 -0.76 8.01
N GLU A 33 13.06 -1.41 7.83
CA GLU A 33 14.36 -0.89 8.28
C GLU A 33 14.92 0.23 7.39
N GLU A 34 14.80 0.09 6.06
CA GLU A 34 15.35 1.05 5.09
C GLU A 34 14.41 2.25 4.86
N GLY A 35 13.19 2.18 5.39
CA GLY A 35 12.14 3.16 5.14
C GLY A 35 11.51 2.95 3.76
N ALA A 36 10.26 2.50 3.76
CA ALA A 36 9.50 2.31 2.53
C ALA A 36 8.95 3.65 2.00
N ASN A 37 8.84 3.79 0.68
CA ASN A 37 7.94 4.78 0.06
C ASN A 37 6.45 4.38 0.20
N ILE A 38 6.13 3.54 1.18
CA ILE A 38 4.82 2.94 1.41
C ILE A 38 4.44 3.25 2.85
N ALA A 39 3.34 3.98 3.03
CA ALA A 39 2.72 4.19 4.33
C ALA A 39 1.71 3.07 4.58
N VAL A 40 1.96 2.27 5.62
CA VAL A 40 1.02 1.23 6.07
C VAL A 40 0.02 1.88 7.02
N LEU A 41 -1.27 1.68 6.76
CA LEU A 41 -2.34 2.12 7.64
C LEU A 41 -2.57 1.09 8.74
N ASP A 42 -3.00 1.56 9.91
CA ASP A 42 -3.50 0.66 10.95
C ASP A 42 -4.75 -0.09 10.45
N PRO A 43 -4.99 -1.33 10.91
CA PRO A 43 -6.04 -2.18 10.37
C PRO A 43 -7.44 -1.56 10.43
N ASP A 44 -7.77 -0.87 11.52
CA ASP A 44 -9.04 -0.18 11.71
C ASP A 44 -9.22 0.98 10.72
N ILE A 45 -8.15 1.71 10.40
CA ILE A 45 -8.17 2.76 9.38
C ILE A 45 -8.31 2.14 7.98
N ALA A 46 -7.61 1.04 7.70
CA ALA A 46 -7.70 0.33 6.44
C ALA A 46 -9.08 -0.31 6.20
N GLU A 47 -9.82 -0.66 7.25
CA GLU A 47 -11.21 -1.14 7.14
C GLU A 47 -12.17 -0.04 6.68
N VAL A 48 -11.88 1.22 7.05
CA VAL A 48 -12.71 2.38 6.66
C VAL A 48 -12.35 2.88 5.27
N PHE A 49 -11.05 2.99 4.97
CA PHE A 49 -10.57 3.56 3.72
C PHE A 49 -10.16 2.48 2.71
N HIS A 50 -10.89 2.43 1.59
CA HIS A 50 -10.73 1.41 0.57
C HIS A 50 -9.57 1.69 -0.41
N ASP A 51 -9.11 2.93 -0.50
CA ASP A 51 -8.06 3.36 -1.42
C ASP A 51 -7.27 4.57 -0.89
N SER A 52 -6.11 4.84 -1.51
CA SER A 52 -5.21 5.91 -1.13
C SER A 52 -5.69 7.31 -1.51
N VAL A 53 -6.58 7.46 -2.49
CA VAL A 53 -7.17 8.75 -2.87
C VAL A 53 -8.06 9.23 -1.73
N SER A 54 -8.95 8.37 -1.24
CA SER A 54 -9.86 8.65 -0.12
C SER A 54 -9.12 9.05 1.16
N VAL A 55 -8.02 8.37 1.48
CA VAL A 55 -7.15 8.74 2.64
C VAL A 55 -6.54 10.12 2.45
N ASN A 56 -5.95 10.38 1.29
CA ASN A 56 -5.26 11.63 1.02
C ASN A 56 -6.22 12.83 1.01
N GLU A 57 -7.44 12.65 0.51
CA GLU A 57 -8.48 13.69 0.57
C GLU A 57 -8.85 14.01 2.02
N ALA A 58 -9.12 13.00 2.84
CA ALA A 58 -9.44 13.21 4.26
C ALA A 58 -8.31 13.96 5.00
N LEU A 59 -7.06 13.58 4.77
CA LEU A 59 -5.90 14.26 5.36
C LEU A 59 -5.75 15.71 4.89
N ARG A 60 -6.02 15.99 3.60
CA ARG A 60 -6.01 17.37 3.07
C ARG A 60 -7.08 18.24 3.71
N LEU A 61 -8.30 17.72 3.86
CA LEU A 61 -9.39 18.41 4.54
C LEU A 61 -9.02 18.75 5.99
N LEU A 62 -8.40 17.81 6.71
CA LEU A 62 -7.92 18.04 8.07
C LEU A 62 -6.86 19.15 8.13
N LEU A 63 -5.94 19.19 7.16
CA LEU A 63 -4.95 20.25 7.05
C LEU A 63 -5.58 21.62 6.79
N ASP A 64 -6.64 21.69 5.98
CA ASP A 64 -7.36 22.94 5.70
C ASP A 64 -8.10 23.48 6.92
N ILE A 65 -8.75 22.59 7.69
CA ILE A 65 -9.38 22.95 8.96
C ILE A 65 -8.32 23.47 9.94
N THR A 66 -7.19 22.77 10.06
CA THR A 66 -6.09 23.16 10.95
C THR A 66 -5.51 24.52 10.56
N ARG A 67 -5.29 24.78 9.27
CA ARG A 67 -4.84 26.10 8.78
C ARG A 67 -5.85 27.21 9.10
N SER A 68 -7.13 26.93 8.90
CA SER A 68 -8.20 27.90 9.16
C SER A 68 -8.27 28.28 10.64
N THR A 69 -8.21 27.30 11.54
CA THR A 69 -8.19 27.53 12.99
C THR A 69 -6.95 28.28 13.46
N GLN A 70 -5.76 27.95 12.93
CA GLN A 70 -4.53 28.69 13.22
C GLN A 70 -4.63 30.15 12.81
N ARG A 71 -5.20 30.46 11.64
CA ARG A 71 -5.38 31.84 11.17
C ARG A 71 -6.28 32.64 12.11
N LEU A 72 -7.37 32.03 12.57
CA LEU A 72 -8.29 32.67 13.53
C LEU A 72 -7.58 32.95 14.86
N ARG A 73 -6.78 31.99 15.36
CA ARG A 73 -5.99 32.16 16.58
C ARG A 73 -4.97 33.29 16.46
N ASN A 74 -4.28 33.37 15.32
CA ASN A 74 -3.23 34.38 15.11
C ASN A 74 -3.80 35.79 14.83
N HIS A 75 -5.09 35.90 14.49
CA HIS A 75 -5.76 37.18 14.25
C HIS A 75 -6.46 37.75 15.49
N SER A 76 -6.52 36.97 16.58
CA SER A 76 -7.09 37.39 17.86
C SER A 76 -6.03 37.82 18.88
N ILE A 77 -4.79 38.03 18.44
CA ILE A 77 -3.65 38.55 19.24
C ILE A 77 -3.31 39.94 18.72
#